data_AF-A0A316LST3-F1
#
_entry.id   AF-A0A316LST3-F1
#
_cell.length_a   1.000
_cell.length_b   1.000
_cell.length_c   1.000
_cell.angle_alpha   90.00
_cell.angle_beta   90.00
_cell.angle_gamma   90.00
#
_symmetry.space_group_name_H-M   'P 1'
#
loop_
_entity.id
_entity.type
_entity.pdbx_description
1 polymer ?
#
loop_
_entity_poly.entity_id
_entity_poly.type
_entity_poly.pdbx_seq_one_letter_code
_entity_poly.pdbx_strand_id
1 'polypeptide(L)'
;MARNKEYWIERALQRENEAYLRGVNLTAKMFKEYERAAQAIRREIGDFYSRYAGKYGLTYDQAVRLLTRKEFQEWKATLGEYVARIASEPDPRVKALLTAQLDALSTNSRISRLEALLGQIDLKLNDLWETGVTQMKAEFGDTFQEGYYKKIYDIQSRVGFIHEFAKLDESVVESVLSYPWSGAMFSDRLWQNKQALLFHVREIITQGVMQGKSIATMSKDLSAKMGQSYKAAERLIRTETTYFHSEADKAAYDAAGVEEYEYVATLDSRTCETCAALDGKHFKVKDAQAGVNYPPMHPNDRCTTVEYDPDDALDWYNSGKPMPKDMTYEEWYDQQVAEHGPGYVETERQKSYNIKADAEQFARYADRLGADAPADLDAFQEMKYRDPTAWADLKSFYSYKGRVPEAARDDFTLYKKIRDTGIYGTVRVPPEPVDAASLWLNAEHVADHGHSATEAEARSFIESAIFSLKRKHWTGMTFTNYYSADGAAYVLNADNEIRTAFKRDQFKGAVKDVMEVIENGK
;
A
#
# COMPACT_ATOMS: atom_id res chain seq x y z
N MET A 1 14.37 -28.68 31.68
CA MET A 1 14.91 -29.76 30.82
C MET A 1 14.83 -29.24 29.40
N ALA A 2 15.77 -29.59 28.50
CA ALA A 2 15.60 -29.27 27.09
C ALA A 2 14.25 -29.85 26.61
N ARG A 3 13.47 -29.07 25.87
CA ARG A 3 12.17 -29.53 25.38
C ARG A 3 12.40 -30.67 24.38
N ASN A 4 11.67 -31.77 24.52
CA ASN A 4 11.85 -32.98 23.68
C ASN A 4 11.29 -32.79 22.27
N LYS A 5 11.58 -33.73 21.38
CA LYS A 5 11.09 -33.73 19.98
C LYS A 5 9.57 -33.54 19.89
N GLU A 6 8.81 -34.22 20.75
CA GLU A 6 7.34 -34.15 20.76
C GLU A 6 6.83 -32.72 21.00
N TYR A 7 7.48 -31.96 21.88
CA TYR A 7 7.12 -30.55 22.11
C TYR A 7 7.25 -29.70 20.83
N TRP A 8 8.34 -29.87 20.08
CA TRP A 8 8.58 -29.08 18.86
C TRP A 8 7.64 -29.47 17.73
N ILE A 9 7.25 -30.75 17.65
CA ILE A 9 6.18 -31.22 16.77
C ILE A 9 4.84 -30.57 17.14
N GLU A 10 4.46 -30.59 18.42
CA GLU A 10 3.24 -29.93 18.89
C GLU A 10 3.24 -28.42 18.61
N ARG A 11 4.40 -27.78 18.77
CA ARG A 11 4.59 -26.36 18.47
C ARG A 11 4.43 -26.06 16.97
N ALA A 12 5.02 -26.86 16.09
CA ALA A 12 4.86 -26.69 14.65
C ALA A 12 3.40 -26.90 14.22
N LEU A 13 2.72 -27.91 14.76
CA LEU A 13 1.28 -28.13 14.53
C LEU A 13 0.43 -26.96 15.06
N GLN A 14 0.82 -26.34 16.17
CA GLN A 14 0.18 -25.12 16.66
C GLN A 14 0.35 -23.96 15.65
N ARG A 15 1.55 -23.76 15.09
CA ARG A 15 1.81 -22.72 14.07
C ARG A 15 1.00 -22.96 12.80
N GLU A 16 0.94 -24.21 12.34
CA GLU A 16 0.10 -24.59 11.20
C GLU A 16 -1.36 -24.26 11.46
N ASN A 17 -1.87 -24.59 12.65
CA ASN A 17 -3.24 -24.29 13.01
C ASN A 17 -3.51 -22.77 13.13
N GLU A 18 -2.55 -21.98 13.62
CA GLU A 18 -2.63 -20.51 13.62
C GLU A 18 -2.77 -19.96 12.19
N ALA A 19 -1.95 -20.45 11.24
CA ALA A 19 -2.05 -20.10 9.83
C ALA A 19 -3.38 -20.57 9.22
N TYR A 20 -3.81 -21.81 9.52
CA TYR A 20 -5.10 -22.35 9.08
C TYR A 20 -6.27 -21.45 9.51
N LEU A 21 -6.28 -20.97 10.77
CA LEU A 21 -7.32 -20.09 11.28
C LEU A 21 -7.33 -18.71 10.58
N ARG A 22 -6.16 -18.19 10.17
CA ARG A 22 -6.08 -17.01 9.28
C ARG A 22 -6.75 -17.29 7.94
N GLY A 23 -6.44 -18.43 7.32
CA GLY A 23 -7.13 -18.91 6.12
C GLY A 23 -8.64 -18.99 6.31
N VAL A 24 -9.13 -19.55 7.42
CA VAL A 24 -10.56 -19.59 7.77
C VAL A 24 -11.17 -18.19 7.83
N ASN A 25 -10.51 -17.24 8.49
CA ASN A 25 -10.97 -15.86 8.56
C ASN A 25 -11.06 -15.21 7.17
N LEU A 26 -10.06 -15.42 6.31
CA LEU A 26 -10.08 -14.96 4.93
C LEU A 26 -11.23 -15.61 4.14
N THR A 27 -11.49 -16.91 4.31
CA THR A 27 -12.64 -17.56 3.65
C THR A 27 -13.97 -16.95 4.09
N ALA A 28 -14.12 -16.56 5.35
CA ALA A 28 -15.32 -15.88 5.84
C ALA A 28 -15.48 -14.47 5.26
N LYS A 29 -14.38 -13.72 5.07
CA LYS A 29 -14.40 -12.43 4.35
C LYS A 29 -14.81 -12.65 2.89
N MET A 30 -14.19 -13.61 2.21
CA MET A 30 -14.51 -13.98 0.82
C MET A 30 -15.97 -14.39 0.66
N PHE A 31 -16.53 -15.16 1.60
CA PHE A 31 -17.94 -15.53 1.58
C PHE A 31 -18.87 -14.31 1.53
N LYS A 32 -18.58 -13.29 2.34
CA LYS A 32 -19.36 -12.03 2.34
C LYS A 32 -19.26 -11.31 1.00
N GLU A 33 -18.10 -11.32 0.34
CA GLU A 33 -17.96 -10.74 -0.99
C GLU A 33 -18.78 -11.50 -2.04
N TYR A 34 -18.80 -12.84 -1.98
CA TYR A 34 -19.68 -13.65 -2.83
C TYR A 34 -21.16 -13.36 -2.57
N GLU A 35 -21.57 -13.20 -1.31
CA GLU A 35 -22.96 -12.84 -0.97
C GLU A 35 -23.34 -11.47 -1.52
N ARG A 36 -22.47 -10.46 -1.38
CA ARG A 36 -22.67 -9.12 -1.95
C ARG A 36 -22.80 -9.18 -3.47
N ALA A 37 -21.88 -9.87 -4.15
CA ALA A 37 -21.93 -10.05 -5.59
C ALA A 37 -23.22 -10.76 -6.02
N ALA A 38 -23.64 -11.81 -5.31
CA ALA A 38 -24.87 -12.54 -5.61
C ALA A 38 -26.11 -11.64 -5.45
N GLN A 39 -26.18 -10.85 -4.38
CA GLN A 39 -27.26 -9.89 -4.17
C GLN A 39 -27.28 -8.82 -5.26
N ALA A 40 -26.12 -8.29 -5.63
CA ALA A 40 -25.98 -7.29 -6.68
C ALA A 40 -26.42 -7.83 -8.05
N ILE A 41 -26.08 -9.07 -8.39
CA ILE A 41 -26.50 -9.74 -9.62
C ILE A 41 -28.01 -9.98 -9.63
N ARG A 42 -28.59 -10.47 -8.52
CA ARG A 42 -30.05 -10.65 -8.40
C ARG A 42 -30.79 -9.32 -8.59
N ARG A 43 -30.24 -8.23 -8.07
CA ARG A 43 -30.80 -6.88 -8.26
C ARG A 43 -30.79 -6.47 -9.73
N GLU A 44 -29.68 -6.66 -10.45
CA GLU A 44 -29.64 -6.37 -11.90
C GLU A 44 -30.69 -7.15 -12.68
N ILE A 45 -30.85 -8.44 -12.38
CA ILE A 45 -31.87 -9.27 -13.02
C ILE A 45 -33.27 -8.76 -12.68
N GLY A 46 -33.51 -8.38 -11.42
CA GLY A 46 -34.77 -7.80 -10.98
C GLY A 46 -35.10 -6.47 -11.69
N ASP A 47 -34.12 -5.58 -11.81
CA ASP A 47 -34.25 -4.29 -12.48
C ASP A 47 -34.47 -4.49 -13.98
N PHE A 48 -33.78 -5.45 -14.59
CA PHE A 48 -33.94 -5.83 -15.99
C PHE A 48 -35.37 -6.31 -16.29
N TYR A 49 -35.88 -7.24 -15.48
CA TYR A 49 -37.25 -7.72 -15.63
C TYR A 49 -38.26 -6.60 -15.37
N SER A 50 -38.05 -5.77 -14.35
CA SER A 50 -38.94 -4.64 -14.04
C SER A 50 -39.05 -3.63 -15.18
N ARG A 51 -37.94 -3.38 -15.89
CA ARG A 51 -37.90 -2.42 -17.01
C ARG A 51 -38.51 -2.97 -18.30
N TYR A 52 -38.35 -4.27 -18.56
CA TYR A 52 -38.61 -4.83 -19.89
C TYR A 52 -39.72 -5.88 -19.96
N ALA A 53 -40.13 -6.47 -18.83
CA ALA A 53 -41.22 -7.42 -18.82
C ALA A 53 -42.57 -6.74 -19.12
N GLY A 54 -43.41 -7.41 -19.92
CA GLY A 54 -44.79 -7.01 -20.15
C GLY A 54 -45.77 -7.70 -19.19
N LYS A 55 -47.06 -7.60 -19.51
CA LYS A 55 -48.18 -8.23 -18.75
C LYS A 55 -47.97 -9.73 -18.48
N TYR A 56 -47.29 -10.43 -19.37
CA TYR A 56 -47.06 -11.88 -19.31
C TYR A 56 -45.61 -12.25 -18.96
N GLY A 57 -44.82 -11.30 -18.43
CA GLY A 57 -43.40 -11.48 -18.15
C GLY A 57 -42.50 -10.99 -19.28
N LEU A 58 -41.21 -11.34 -19.19
CA LEU A 58 -40.20 -10.97 -20.18
C LEU A 58 -40.09 -12.05 -21.25
N THR A 59 -40.28 -11.68 -22.53
CA THR A 59 -40.04 -12.59 -23.66
C THR A 59 -38.60 -12.50 -24.15
N TYR A 60 -38.13 -13.54 -24.82
CA TYR A 60 -36.81 -13.54 -25.45
C TYR A 60 -36.66 -12.41 -26.46
N ASP A 61 -37.66 -12.17 -27.33
CA ASP A 61 -37.66 -11.06 -28.28
C ASP A 61 -37.53 -9.69 -27.61
N GLN A 62 -38.09 -9.51 -26.42
CA GLN A 62 -37.95 -8.26 -25.67
C GLN A 62 -36.53 -8.07 -25.13
N ALA A 63 -35.87 -9.16 -24.73
CA ALA A 63 -34.53 -9.17 -24.15
C ALA A 63 -33.42 -8.99 -25.21
N VAL A 64 -33.61 -9.51 -26.43
CA VAL A 64 -32.60 -9.37 -27.51
C VAL A 64 -32.77 -8.11 -28.35
N ARG A 65 -33.77 -7.26 -28.06
CA ARG A 65 -33.88 -5.94 -28.68
C ARG A 65 -32.65 -5.09 -28.38
N LEU A 66 -32.19 -4.38 -29.41
CA LEU A 66 -31.13 -3.38 -29.25
C LEU A 66 -31.55 -2.30 -28.26
N LEU A 67 -30.57 -1.82 -27.49
CA LEU A 67 -30.75 -0.62 -26.68
C LEU A 67 -31.13 0.56 -27.58
N THR A 68 -32.10 1.34 -27.14
CA THR A 68 -32.36 2.67 -27.70
C THR A 68 -31.17 3.59 -27.43
N ARG A 69 -31.08 4.70 -28.16
CA ARG A 69 -30.02 5.70 -27.95
C ARG A 69 -29.92 6.14 -26.49
N LYS A 70 -31.06 6.37 -25.82
CA LYS A 70 -31.08 6.78 -24.41
C LYS A 70 -30.56 5.66 -23.49
N GLU A 71 -31.08 4.45 -23.63
CA GLU A 71 -30.63 3.30 -22.82
C GLU A 71 -29.15 2.99 -23.03
N PHE A 72 -28.65 3.13 -24.26
CA PHE A 72 -27.23 2.94 -24.55
C PHE A 72 -26.35 3.98 -23.84
N GLN A 73 -26.77 5.25 -23.80
CA GLN A 73 -26.04 6.28 -23.06
C GLN A 73 -26.08 6.03 -21.55
N GLU A 74 -27.23 5.62 -21.01
CA GLU A 74 -27.36 5.25 -19.59
C GLU A 74 -26.46 4.06 -19.25
N TRP A 75 -26.48 3.00 -20.05
CA TRP A 75 -25.59 1.86 -19.90
C TRP A 75 -24.11 2.29 -19.97
N LYS A 76 -23.72 3.09 -20.97
CA LYS A 76 -22.33 3.57 -21.08
C LYS A 76 -21.92 4.40 -19.86
N ALA A 77 -22.82 5.18 -19.28
CA ALA A 77 -22.56 5.96 -18.08
C ALA A 77 -22.27 5.06 -16.86
N THR A 78 -22.91 3.90 -16.74
CA THR A 78 -22.61 2.94 -15.65
C THR A 78 -21.18 2.39 -15.71
N LEU A 79 -20.52 2.44 -16.88
CA LEU A 79 -19.13 2.01 -17.03
C LEU A 79 -18.13 3.03 -16.46
N GLY A 80 -18.55 4.26 -16.17
CA GLY A 80 -17.66 5.36 -15.80
C GLY A 80 -16.82 5.07 -14.55
N GLU A 81 -17.45 4.54 -13.49
CA GLU A 81 -16.75 4.14 -12.27
C GLU A 81 -15.72 3.03 -12.55
N TYR A 82 -16.09 2.06 -13.37
CA TYR A 82 -15.21 0.97 -13.75
C TYR A 82 -14.02 1.42 -14.61
N VAL A 83 -14.24 2.35 -15.55
CA VAL A 83 -13.17 2.98 -16.34
C VAL A 83 -12.19 3.72 -15.43
N ALA A 84 -12.71 4.52 -14.49
CA ALA A 84 -11.87 5.25 -13.53
C ALA A 84 -11.05 4.28 -12.67
N ARG A 85 -11.65 3.17 -12.25
CA ARG A 85 -10.99 2.12 -11.47
C ARG A 85 -9.87 1.42 -12.24
N ILE A 86 -10.12 1.00 -13.48
CA ILE A 86 -9.08 0.43 -14.37
C ILE A 86 -7.94 1.45 -14.57
N ALA A 87 -8.26 2.73 -14.71
CA ALA A 87 -7.23 3.76 -14.86
C ALA A 87 -6.32 3.85 -13.63
N SER A 88 -6.88 3.68 -12.43
CA SER A 88 -6.16 3.68 -11.14
C SER A 88 -5.49 2.36 -10.76
N GLU A 89 -5.69 1.27 -11.51
CA GLU A 89 -5.11 -0.04 -11.20
C GLU A 89 -3.57 -0.01 -11.31
N PRO A 90 -2.83 -0.25 -10.22
CA PRO A 90 -1.37 -0.21 -10.22
C PRO A 90 -0.71 -1.43 -10.86
N ASP A 91 -1.37 -2.60 -10.89
CA ASP A 91 -0.81 -3.81 -11.51
C ASP A 91 -1.05 -3.78 -13.03
N PRO A 92 0.00 -3.68 -13.88
CA PRO A 92 -0.16 -3.60 -15.33
C PRO A 92 -0.86 -4.82 -15.94
N ARG A 93 -0.72 -6.00 -15.32
CA ARG A 93 -1.32 -7.25 -15.79
C ARG A 93 -2.80 -7.27 -15.48
N VAL A 94 -3.18 -6.91 -14.26
CA VAL A 94 -4.58 -6.75 -13.85
C VAL A 94 -5.25 -5.70 -14.72
N LYS A 95 -4.60 -4.55 -14.90
CA LYS A 95 -5.07 -3.47 -15.77
C LYS A 95 -5.33 -3.96 -17.19
N ALA A 96 -4.37 -4.66 -17.80
CA ALA A 96 -4.53 -5.19 -19.16
C ALA A 96 -5.71 -6.18 -19.28
N LEU A 97 -5.89 -7.08 -18.29
CA LEU A 97 -7.01 -8.04 -18.27
C LEU A 97 -8.36 -7.33 -18.18
N LEU A 98 -8.49 -6.34 -17.30
CA LEU A 98 -9.72 -5.59 -17.11
C LEU A 98 -10.01 -4.66 -18.30
N THR A 99 -8.98 -4.03 -18.87
CA THR A 99 -9.09 -3.24 -20.12
C THR A 99 -9.58 -4.12 -21.26
N ALA A 100 -8.99 -5.30 -21.47
CA ALA A 100 -9.44 -6.20 -22.54
C ALA A 100 -10.90 -6.63 -22.38
N GLN A 101 -11.37 -6.83 -21.14
CA GLN A 101 -12.78 -7.10 -20.89
C GLN A 101 -13.68 -5.90 -21.14
N LEU A 102 -13.27 -4.72 -20.68
CA LEU A 102 -14.01 -3.49 -20.96
C LEU A 102 -14.10 -3.22 -22.46
N ASP A 103 -13.03 -3.45 -23.21
CA ASP A 103 -13.01 -3.31 -24.67
C ASP A 103 -13.97 -4.32 -25.30
N ALA A 104 -13.92 -5.59 -24.88
CA ALA A 104 -14.86 -6.60 -25.35
C ALA A 104 -16.33 -6.23 -25.08
N LEU A 105 -16.61 -5.59 -23.94
CA LEU A 105 -17.94 -5.09 -23.59
C LEU A 105 -18.34 -3.84 -24.40
N SER A 106 -17.39 -2.95 -24.71
CA SER A 106 -17.67 -1.60 -25.23
C SER A 106 -17.45 -1.41 -26.74
N THR A 107 -16.84 -2.38 -27.43
CA THR A 107 -16.50 -2.28 -28.87
C THR A 107 -17.76 -2.17 -29.76
N ASN A 108 -18.91 -2.67 -29.32
CA ASN A 108 -20.15 -2.65 -30.09
C ASN A 108 -21.00 -1.41 -29.79
N SER A 109 -21.20 -0.55 -30.80
CA SER A 109 -22.18 0.56 -30.75
C SER A 109 -23.64 0.11 -30.77
N ARG A 110 -23.88 -1.20 -30.93
CA ARG A 110 -25.18 -1.86 -30.98
C ARG A 110 -25.13 -3.10 -30.12
N ILE A 111 -25.62 -2.98 -28.90
CA ILE A 111 -25.80 -4.11 -27.97
C ILE A 111 -27.29 -4.30 -27.68
N SER A 112 -27.69 -5.55 -27.49
CA SER A 112 -29.00 -5.92 -26.99
C SER A 112 -29.14 -5.63 -25.50
N ARG A 113 -30.38 -5.58 -25.02
CA ARG A 113 -30.68 -5.44 -23.59
C ARG A 113 -30.08 -6.60 -22.78
N LEU A 114 -30.17 -7.83 -23.30
CA LEU A 114 -29.57 -9.01 -22.68
C LEU A 114 -28.05 -8.90 -22.60
N GLU A 115 -27.37 -8.49 -23.67
CA GLU A 115 -25.92 -8.27 -23.65
C GLU A 115 -25.54 -7.17 -22.66
N ALA A 116 -26.32 -6.10 -22.57
CA ALA A 116 -26.11 -5.04 -21.59
C ALA A 116 -26.21 -5.55 -20.14
N LEU A 117 -27.21 -6.37 -19.82
CA LEU A 117 -27.35 -7.04 -18.52
C LEU A 117 -26.16 -7.95 -18.22
N LEU A 118 -25.78 -8.81 -19.17
CA LEU A 118 -24.65 -9.73 -19.00
C LEU A 118 -23.34 -8.96 -18.80
N GLY A 119 -23.17 -7.81 -19.44
CA GLY A 119 -22.06 -6.91 -19.20
C GLY A 119 -22.04 -6.34 -17.78
N GLN A 120 -23.18 -5.87 -17.26
CA GLN A 120 -23.26 -5.37 -15.87
C GLN A 120 -22.93 -6.45 -14.83
N ILE A 121 -23.32 -7.69 -15.11
CA ILE A 121 -23.00 -8.82 -14.24
C ILE A 121 -21.52 -9.16 -14.31
N ASP A 122 -20.90 -9.07 -15.49
CA ASP A 122 -19.47 -9.26 -15.68
C ASP A 122 -18.66 -8.30 -14.80
N LEU A 123 -19.05 -7.02 -14.78
CA LEU A 123 -18.42 -6.00 -13.93
C LEU A 123 -18.50 -6.33 -12.44
N LYS A 124 -19.63 -6.85 -11.97
CA LYS A 124 -19.80 -7.26 -10.55
C LYS A 124 -18.92 -8.47 -10.20
N LEU A 125 -18.73 -9.37 -11.15
CA LEU A 125 -17.81 -10.50 -10.97
C LEU A 125 -16.34 -10.06 -11.05
N ASN A 126 -16.01 -9.01 -11.81
CA ASN A 126 -14.68 -8.40 -11.78
C ASN A 126 -14.39 -7.77 -10.43
N ASP A 127 -15.33 -6.99 -9.88
CA ASP A 127 -15.20 -6.41 -8.54
C ASP A 127 -14.97 -7.48 -7.46
N LEU A 128 -15.73 -8.59 -7.52
CA LEU A 128 -15.53 -9.75 -6.66
C LEU A 128 -14.12 -10.33 -6.78
N TRP A 129 -13.62 -10.51 -8.00
CA TRP A 129 -12.28 -11.04 -8.23
C TRP A 129 -11.19 -10.09 -7.74
N GLU A 130 -11.25 -8.80 -8.09
CA GLU A 130 -10.26 -7.79 -7.67
C GLU A 130 -10.18 -7.69 -6.14
N THR A 131 -11.33 -7.60 -5.50
CA THR A 131 -11.44 -7.57 -4.04
C THR A 131 -10.86 -8.85 -3.44
N GLY A 132 -11.17 -10.00 -4.05
CA GLY A 132 -10.65 -11.29 -3.63
C GLY A 132 -9.12 -11.38 -3.73
N VAL A 133 -8.53 -10.98 -4.87
CA VAL A 133 -7.08 -10.96 -5.06
C VAL A 133 -6.41 -10.04 -4.04
N THR A 134 -6.97 -8.86 -3.80
CA THR A 134 -6.43 -7.89 -2.84
C THR A 134 -6.42 -8.47 -1.42
N GLN A 135 -7.53 -9.06 -0.97
CA GLN A 135 -7.62 -9.67 0.35
C GLN A 135 -6.70 -10.89 0.49
N MET A 136 -6.60 -11.73 -0.55
CA MET A 136 -5.70 -12.89 -0.57
C MET A 136 -4.24 -12.46 -0.50
N LYS A 137 -3.82 -11.50 -1.33
CA LYS A 137 -2.45 -10.98 -1.36
C LYS A 137 -2.02 -10.44 0.01
N ALA A 138 -2.88 -9.64 0.64
CA ALA A 138 -2.61 -9.08 1.96
C ALA A 138 -2.46 -10.17 3.03
N GLU A 139 -3.41 -11.10 3.12
CA GLU A 139 -3.38 -12.15 4.15
C GLU A 139 -2.22 -13.14 3.95
N PHE A 140 -1.88 -13.46 2.69
CA PHE A 140 -0.76 -14.35 2.39
C PHE A 140 0.59 -13.70 2.70
N GLY A 141 0.75 -12.41 2.40
CA GLY A 141 1.92 -11.64 2.82
C GLY A 141 2.07 -11.60 4.34
N ASP A 142 0.98 -11.32 5.06
CA ASP A 142 0.95 -11.36 6.53
C ASP A 142 1.27 -12.75 7.09
N THR A 143 0.70 -13.80 6.49
CA THR A 143 0.94 -15.20 6.91
C THR A 143 2.40 -15.57 6.72
N PHE A 144 3.01 -15.17 5.60
CA PHE A 144 4.42 -15.44 5.32
C PHE A 144 5.33 -14.70 6.31
N GLN A 145 5.12 -13.38 6.49
CA GLN A 145 5.94 -12.58 7.40
C GLN A 145 5.84 -13.09 8.84
N GLU A 146 4.62 -13.29 9.35
CA GLU A 146 4.42 -13.77 10.72
C GLU A 146 4.96 -15.18 10.93
N GLY A 147 4.76 -16.08 9.97
CA GLY A 147 5.29 -17.44 9.99
C GLY A 147 6.81 -17.44 10.14
N TYR A 148 7.50 -16.61 9.35
CA TYR A 148 8.95 -16.49 9.36
C TYR A 148 9.49 -16.10 10.75
N TYR A 149 9.01 -14.98 11.32
CA TYR A 149 9.51 -14.50 12.62
C TYR A 149 9.15 -15.46 13.76
N LYS A 150 7.96 -16.06 13.73
CA LYS A 150 7.55 -17.07 14.71
C LYS A 150 8.42 -18.33 14.63
N LYS A 151 8.80 -18.75 13.42
CA LYS A 151 9.66 -19.91 13.20
C LYS A 151 11.09 -19.64 13.63
N ILE A 152 11.65 -18.47 13.33
CA ILE A 152 12.95 -18.04 13.86
C ILE A 152 12.96 -18.08 15.39
N TYR A 153 11.91 -17.55 16.03
CA TYR A 153 11.76 -17.63 17.48
C TYR A 153 11.74 -19.09 17.98
N ASP A 154 10.97 -19.98 17.33
CA ASP A 154 10.87 -21.38 17.73
C ASP A 154 12.23 -22.10 17.58
N ILE A 155 12.98 -21.83 16.50
CA ILE A 155 14.33 -22.34 16.26
C ILE A 155 15.32 -21.83 17.33
N GLN A 156 15.38 -20.53 17.59
CA GLN A 156 16.24 -19.95 18.62
C GLN A 156 15.91 -20.48 20.02
N SER A 157 14.62 -20.66 20.31
CA SER A 157 14.14 -21.26 21.56
C SER A 157 14.55 -22.72 21.71
N ARG A 158 14.58 -23.49 20.61
CA ARG A 158 15.01 -24.88 20.61
C ARG A 158 16.48 -25.04 20.93
N VAL A 159 17.31 -24.25 20.28
CA VAL A 159 18.76 -24.30 20.48
C VAL A 159 19.16 -23.59 21.78
N GLY A 160 18.34 -22.65 22.26
CA GLY A 160 18.55 -21.96 23.52
C GLY A 160 19.52 -20.77 23.40
N PHE A 161 19.71 -20.22 22.21
CA PHE A 161 20.54 -19.04 21.97
C PHE A 161 19.88 -18.07 20.98
N ILE A 162 20.00 -16.78 21.28
CA ILE A 162 19.60 -15.68 20.39
C ILE A 162 20.80 -15.30 19.52
N HIS A 163 20.63 -15.35 18.19
CA HIS A 163 21.61 -14.97 17.18
C HIS A 163 21.00 -13.98 16.16
N GLU A 164 21.86 -13.28 15.44
CA GLU A 164 21.45 -12.40 14.34
C GLU A 164 20.93 -13.23 13.16
N PHE A 165 19.78 -12.86 12.62
CA PHE A 165 19.11 -13.55 11.51
C PHE A 165 18.80 -12.57 10.38
N ALA A 166 18.65 -13.11 9.16
CA ALA A 166 18.32 -12.30 8.00
C ALA A 166 16.94 -11.64 8.16
N LYS A 167 16.81 -10.35 7.85
CA LYS A 167 15.52 -9.66 7.84
C LYS A 167 14.73 -10.01 6.57
N LEU A 168 13.40 -10.00 6.67
CA LEU A 168 12.54 -10.11 5.50
C LEU A 168 12.44 -8.78 4.76
N ASP A 169 12.86 -8.79 3.49
CA ASP A 169 12.61 -7.69 2.54
C ASP A 169 11.28 -7.92 1.77
N GLU A 170 10.57 -6.85 1.39
CA GLU A 170 9.30 -6.98 0.63
C GLU A 170 9.51 -7.71 -0.69
N SER A 171 10.67 -7.55 -1.33
CA SER A 171 10.98 -8.25 -2.58
C SER A 171 10.96 -9.77 -2.40
N VAL A 172 11.35 -10.27 -1.22
CA VAL A 172 11.22 -11.69 -0.90
C VAL A 172 9.75 -12.06 -0.78
N VAL A 173 8.96 -11.30 -0.03
CA VAL A 173 7.51 -11.55 0.13
C VAL A 173 6.81 -11.52 -1.23
N GLU A 174 7.06 -10.50 -2.05
CA GLU A 174 6.47 -10.35 -3.38
C GLU A 174 6.96 -11.46 -4.32
N SER A 175 8.24 -11.86 -4.26
CA SER A 175 8.76 -12.96 -5.07
C SER A 175 8.05 -14.27 -4.74
N VAL A 176 7.80 -14.55 -3.45
CA VAL A 176 7.08 -15.74 -3.00
C VAL A 176 5.61 -15.67 -3.43
N LEU A 177 4.94 -14.53 -3.24
CA LEU A 177 3.54 -14.32 -3.63
C LEU A 177 3.33 -14.36 -5.17
N SER A 178 4.36 -14.01 -5.94
CA SER A 178 4.32 -14.01 -7.41
C SER A 178 4.90 -15.26 -8.06
N TYR A 179 5.43 -16.20 -7.27
CA TYR A 179 5.97 -17.45 -7.77
C TYR A 179 4.84 -18.44 -8.13
N PRO A 180 4.75 -18.92 -9.39
CA PRO A 180 3.71 -19.85 -9.82
C PRO A 180 4.04 -21.29 -9.41
N TRP A 181 4.14 -21.55 -8.10
CA TRP A 181 4.66 -22.79 -7.52
C TRP A 181 3.96 -24.07 -7.99
N SER A 182 2.66 -23.97 -8.30
CA SER A 182 1.84 -25.07 -8.86
C SER A 182 1.35 -24.78 -10.28
N GLY A 183 2.17 -24.08 -11.07
CA GLY A 183 1.96 -23.78 -12.49
C GLY A 183 1.15 -22.52 -12.80
N ALA A 184 0.59 -21.84 -11.80
CA ALA A 184 -0.11 -20.56 -11.93
C ALA A 184 -0.07 -19.81 -10.59
N MET A 185 -0.27 -18.48 -10.63
CA MET A 185 -0.47 -17.70 -9.40
C MET A 185 -1.87 -17.94 -8.83
N PHE A 186 -2.07 -17.68 -7.53
CA PHE A 186 -3.39 -17.73 -6.91
C PHE A 186 -4.38 -16.76 -7.58
N SER A 187 -3.92 -15.59 -8.03
CA SER A 187 -4.74 -14.59 -8.72
C SER A 187 -5.25 -15.08 -10.07
N ASP A 188 -4.44 -15.87 -10.80
CA ASP A 188 -4.83 -16.54 -12.04
C ASP A 188 -5.88 -17.61 -11.80
N ARG A 189 -5.71 -18.43 -10.76
CA ARG A 189 -6.70 -19.45 -10.39
C ARG A 189 -8.04 -18.84 -10.01
N LEU A 190 -8.01 -17.74 -9.24
CA LEU A 190 -9.22 -17.01 -8.89
C LEU A 190 -9.87 -16.41 -10.15
N TRP A 191 -9.07 -15.91 -11.10
CA TRP A 191 -9.56 -15.41 -12.38
C TRP A 191 -10.25 -16.49 -13.20
N GLN A 192 -9.62 -17.66 -13.35
CA GLN A 192 -10.19 -18.81 -14.05
C GLN A 192 -11.51 -19.27 -13.40
N ASN A 193 -11.56 -19.29 -12.07
CA ASN A 193 -12.79 -19.57 -11.33
C ASN A 193 -13.89 -18.53 -11.62
N LYS A 194 -13.53 -17.24 -11.69
CA LYS A 194 -14.46 -16.16 -12.10
C LYS A 194 -14.95 -16.34 -13.54
N GLN A 195 -14.09 -16.73 -14.48
CA GLN A 195 -14.48 -16.97 -15.88
C GLN A 195 -15.46 -18.14 -16.00
N ALA A 196 -15.21 -19.23 -15.28
CA ALA A 196 -16.13 -20.37 -15.23
C ALA A 196 -17.49 -19.97 -14.62
N LEU A 197 -17.48 -19.16 -13.55
CA LEU A 197 -18.69 -18.62 -12.97
C LEU A 197 -19.45 -17.73 -13.96
N LEU A 198 -18.78 -16.79 -14.63
CA LEU A 198 -19.37 -15.92 -15.63
C LEU A 198 -20.03 -16.72 -16.76
N PHE A 199 -19.36 -17.76 -17.26
CA PHE A 199 -19.91 -18.67 -18.28
C PHE A 199 -21.24 -19.27 -17.83
N HIS A 200 -21.29 -19.84 -16.62
CA HIS A 200 -22.52 -20.43 -16.08
C HIS A 200 -23.61 -19.40 -15.78
N VAL A 201 -23.24 -18.20 -15.32
CA VAL A 201 -24.21 -17.12 -15.09
C VAL A 201 -24.84 -16.67 -16.41
N ARG A 202 -24.04 -16.51 -17.48
CA ARG A 202 -24.55 -16.20 -18.83
C ARG A 202 -25.48 -17.29 -19.34
N GLU A 203 -25.11 -18.55 -19.15
CA GLU A 203 -25.94 -19.71 -19.51
C GLU A 203 -27.28 -19.69 -18.78
N ILE A 204 -27.29 -19.53 -17.45
CA ILE A 204 -28.51 -19.52 -16.62
C ILE A 204 -29.46 -18.41 -17.07
N ILE A 205 -28.95 -17.20 -17.29
CA ILE A 205 -29.77 -16.04 -17.66
C ILE A 205 -30.29 -16.20 -19.09
N THR A 206 -29.43 -16.58 -20.03
CA THR A 206 -29.83 -16.74 -21.44
C THR A 206 -30.90 -17.82 -21.59
N GLN A 207 -30.66 -19.00 -21.00
CA GLN A 207 -31.63 -20.09 -21.00
C GLN A 207 -32.90 -19.72 -20.23
N GLY A 208 -32.76 -19.00 -19.11
CA GLY A 208 -33.89 -18.55 -18.33
C GLY A 208 -34.81 -17.60 -19.10
N VAL A 209 -34.24 -16.64 -19.83
CA VAL A 209 -35.01 -15.73 -20.69
C VAL A 209 -35.61 -16.49 -21.88
N MET A 210 -34.86 -17.37 -22.54
CA MET A 210 -35.37 -18.17 -23.66
C MET A 210 -36.56 -19.06 -23.28
N GLN A 211 -36.52 -19.65 -22.07
CA GLN A 211 -37.53 -20.57 -21.58
C GLN A 211 -38.65 -19.87 -20.78
N GLY A 212 -38.58 -18.54 -20.61
CA GLY A 212 -39.53 -17.78 -19.78
C GLY A 212 -39.50 -18.15 -18.30
N LYS A 213 -38.33 -18.56 -17.77
CA LYS A 213 -38.16 -18.87 -16.33
C LYS A 213 -38.42 -17.63 -15.47
N SER A 214 -38.98 -17.88 -14.29
CA SER A 214 -39.18 -16.84 -13.28
C SER A 214 -37.84 -16.34 -12.70
N ILE A 215 -37.83 -15.11 -12.19
CA ILE A 215 -36.69 -14.52 -11.47
C ILE A 215 -36.29 -15.41 -10.29
N ALA A 216 -37.28 -15.98 -9.57
CA ALA A 216 -37.03 -16.85 -8.42
C ALA A 216 -36.27 -18.12 -8.82
N THR A 217 -36.65 -18.76 -9.93
CA THR A 217 -35.98 -19.95 -10.44
C THR A 217 -34.54 -19.65 -10.83
N MET A 218 -34.30 -18.60 -11.63
CA MET A 218 -32.93 -18.23 -12.01
C MET A 218 -32.10 -17.79 -10.80
N SER A 219 -32.70 -17.09 -9.84
CA SER A 219 -32.01 -16.69 -8.61
C SER A 219 -31.53 -17.90 -7.81
N LYS A 220 -32.31 -18.98 -7.75
CA LYS A 220 -31.90 -20.24 -7.12
C LYS A 220 -30.71 -20.86 -7.83
N ASP A 221 -30.77 -20.98 -9.16
CA ASP A 221 -29.69 -21.56 -9.98
C ASP A 221 -28.39 -20.75 -9.86
N LEU A 222 -28.51 -19.41 -9.91
CA LEU A 222 -27.38 -18.49 -9.71
C LEU A 222 -26.75 -18.64 -8.33
N SER A 223 -27.57 -18.75 -7.29
CA SER A 223 -27.09 -18.94 -5.92
C SER A 223 -26.29 -20.23 -5.77
N ALA A 224 -26.76 -21.32 -6.39
CA ALA A 224 -26.05 -22.59 -6.39
C ALA A 224 -24.69 -22.47 -7.10
N LYS A 225 -24.61 -21.75 -8.22
CA LYS A 225 -23.34 -21.52 -8.94
C LYS A 225 -22.39 -20.59 -8.21
N MET A 226 -22.89 -19.52 -7.58
CA MET A 226 -22.10 -18.68 -6.68
C MET A 226 -21.50 -19.50 -5.53
N GLY A 227 -22.30 -20.39 -4.92
CA GLY A 227 -21.83 -21.30 -3.88
C GLY A 227 -20.74 -22.28 -4.35
N GLN A 228 -20.88 -22.84 -5.55
CA GLN A 228 -19.85 -23.72 -6.15
C GLN A 228 -18.53 -22.96 -6.39
N SER A 229 -18.62 -21.75 -6.96
CA SER A 229 -17.45 -20.89 -7.20
C SER A 229 -16.79 -20.45 -5.89
N TYR A 230 -17.59 -20.14 -4.86
CA TYR A 230 -17.07 -19.88 -3.50
C TYR A 230 -16.32 -21.09 -2.94
N LYS A 231 -16.84 -22.32 -3.08
CA LYS A 231 -16.14 -23.53 -2.61
C LYS A 231 -14.82 -23.78 -3.34
N ALA A 232 -14.71 -23.41 -4.61
CA ALA A 232 -13.43 -23.43 -5.32
C ALA A 232 -12.45 -22.39 -4.76
N ALA A 233 -12.91 -21.16 -4.51
CA ALA A 233 -12.11 -20.11 -3.88
C ALA A 233 -11.68 -20.46 -2.44
N GLU A 234 -12.56 -21.08 -1.64
CA GLU A 234 -12.27 -21.55 -0.28
C GLU A 234 -11.13 -22.57 -0.28
N ARG A 235 -11.18 -23.55 -1.19
CA ARG A 235 -10.12 -24.56 -1.35
C ARG A 235 -8.81 -23.91 -1.76
N LEU A 236 -8.86 -22.96 -2.70
CA LEU A 236 -7.68 -22.21 -3.14
C LEU A 236 -7.06 -21.48 -1.95
N ILE A 237 -7.83 -20.68 -1.22
CA ILE A 237 -7.37 -19.94 -0.03
C ILE A 237 -6.66 -20.87 0.94
N ARG A 238 -7.28 -21.99 1.32
CA ARG A 238 -6.67 -22.94 2.27
C ARG A 238 -5.35 -23.50 1.78
N THR A 239 -5.29 -23.90 0.52
CA THR A 239 -4.08 -24.51 -0.06
C THR A 239 -2.94 -23.50 -0.15
N GLU A 240 -3.24 -22.28 -0.57
CA GLU A 240 -2.26 -21.20 -0.67
C GLU A 240 -1.81 -20.74 0.73
N THR A 241 -2.71 -20.68 1.73
CA THR A 241 -2.33 -20.41 3.13
C THR A 241 -1.31 -21.42 3.66
N THR A 242 -1.54 -22.71 3.44
CA THR A 242 -0.56 -23.75 3.82
C THR A 242 0.75 -23.55 3.10
N TYR A 243 0.72 -23.30 1.78
CA TYR A 243 1.92 -23.02 0.99
C TYR A 243 2.73 -21.83 1.54
N PHE A 244 2.09 -20.67 1.74
CA PHE A 244 2.80 -19.49 2.22
C PHE A 244 3.31 -19.64 3.66
N HIS A 245 2.59 -20.39 4.52
CA HIS A 245 3.11 -20.74 5.84
C HIS A 245 4.34 -21.64 5.74
N SER A 246 4.30 -22.69 4.92
CA SER A 246 5.42 -23.63 4.77
C SER A 246 6.64 -22.97 4.10
N GLU A 247 6.45 -22.09 3.13
CA GLU A 247 7.55 -21.32 2.53
C GLU A 247 8.16 -20.33 3.54
N ALA A 248 7.37 -19.80 4.49
CA ALA A 248 7.90 -18.99 5.57
C ALA A 248 8.78 -19.81 6.52
N ASP A 249 8.35 -21.04 6.85
CA ASP A 249 9.16 -21.96 7.65
C ASP A 249 10.46 -22.32 6.92
N LYS A 250 10.39 -22.54 5.60
CA LYS A 250 11.55 -22.83 4.76
C LYS A 250 12.54 -21.66 4.74
N ALA A 251 12.05 -20.44 4.55
CA ALA A 251 12.88 -19.24 4.59
C ALA A 251 13.55 -19.07 5.96
N ALA A 252 12.84 -19.40 7.06
CA ALA A 252 13.42 -19.39 8.40
C ALA A 252 14.49 -20.47 8.60
N TYR A 253 14.31 -21.67 8.03
CA TYR A 253 15.33 -22.71 8.00
C TYR A 253 16.60 -22.25 7.28
N ASP A 254 16.45 -21.67 6.09
CA ASP A 254 17.57 -21.15 5.31
C ASP A 254 18.31 -20.03 6.07
N ALA A 255 17.57 -19.13 6.71
CA ALA A 255 18.14 -18.04 7.51
C ALA A 255 18.85 -18.52 8.78
N ALA A 256 18.38 -19.63 9.37
CA ALA A 256 18.98 -20.23 10.56
C ALA A 256 20.06 -21.28 10.24
N GLY A 257 20.33 -21.56 8.96
CA GLY A 257 21.34 -22.55 8.54
C GLY A 257 20.94 -24.00 8.81
N VAL A 258 19.64 -24.30 8.87
CA VAL A 258 19.12 -25.66 9.05
C VAL A 258 19.33 -26.45 7.75
N GLU A 259 20.02 -27.59 7.81
CA GLU A 259 20.30 -28.41 6.63
C GLU A 259 19.19 -29.40 6.29
N GLU A 260 18.53 -29.97 7.31
CA GLU A 260 17.50 -31.00 7.17
C GLU A 260 16.24 -30.66 7.97
N TYR A 261 15.11 -31.16 7.51
CA TYR A 261 13.82 -31.07 8.19
C TYR A 261 13.16 -32.43 8.27
N GLU A 262 12.34 -32.62 9.30
CA GLU A 262 11.42 -33.75 9.42
C GLU A 262 10.03 -33.32 8.95
N TYR A 263 9.45 -34.14 8.09
CA TYR A 263 8.07 -33.95 7.64
C TYR A 263 7.10 -34.40 8.73
N VAL A 264 6.15 -33.54 9.09
CA VAL A 264 5.17 -33.79 10.15
C VAL A 264 3.76 -33.78 9.55
N ALA A 265 3.14 -34.95 9.50
CA ALA A 265 1.73 -35.06 9.15
C ALA A 265 0.86 -34.72 10.37
N THR A 266 -0.35 -34.18 10.14
CA THR A 266 -1.27 -33.87 11.24
C THR A 266 -1.76 -35.13 11.99
N LEU A 267 -1.66 -36.31 11.36
CA LEU A 267 -2.07 -37.63 11.89
C LEU A 267 -3.47 -37.68 12.53
N ASP A 268 -4.42 -36.89 12.03
CA ASP A 268 -5.85 -37.00 12.38
C ASP A 268 -6.61 -37.90 11.39
N SER A 269 -7.91 -38.12 11.65
CA SER A 269 -8.80 -38.96 10.82
C SER A 269 -8.96 -38.50 9.37
N ARG A 270 -8.44 -37.33 9.00
CA ARG A 270 -8.48 -36.76 7.64
C ARG A 270 -7.10 -36.79 6.96
N THR A 271 -6.07 -37.30 7.63
CA THR A 271 -4.73 -37.44 7.05
C THR A 271 -4.79 -38.44 5.91
N CYS A 272 -4.35 -38.03 4.72
CA CYS A 272 -4.31 -38.93 3.57
C CYS A 272 -3.10 -39.86 3.62
N GLU A 273 -3.16 -40.96 2.87
CA GLU A 273 -2.08 -41.96 2.80
C GLU A 273 -0.75 -41.35 2.34
N THR A 274 -0.78 -40.39 1.41
CA THR A 274 0.42 -39.68 0.92
C THR A 274 1.14 -38.95 2.06
N CYS A 275 0.39 -38.17 2.85
CA CYS A 275 0.96 -37.42 3.97
C CYS A 275 1.42 -38.35 5.09
N ALA A 276 0.62 -39.37 5.43
CA ALA A 276 0.99 -40.37 6.44
C ALA A 276 2.25 -41.15 6.05
N ALA A 277 2.47 -41.41 4.76
CA ALA A 277 3.67 -42.08 4.28
C ALA A 277 4.93 -41.20 4.30
N LEU A 278 4.78 -39.88 4.42
CA LEU A 278 5.89 -38.93 4.55
C LEU A 278 6.21 -38.59 6.00
N ASP A 279 5.29 -38.84 6.93
CA ASP A 279 5.45 -38.57 8.34
C ASP A 279 6.75 -39.17 8.92
N GLY A 280 7.50 -38.35 9.65
CA GLY A 280 8.76 -38.73 10.28
C GLY A 280 9.96 -38.88 9.34
N LYS A 281 9.80 -38.67 8.02
CA LYS A 281 10.92 -38.71 7.07
C LYS A 281 11.72 -37.42 7.10
N HIS A 282 13.04 -37.57 6.94
CA HIS A 282 13.98 -36.47 6.83
C HIS A 282 14.32 -36.15 5.39
N PHE A 283 14.42 -34.86 5.10
CA PHE A 283 14.79 -34.34 3.80
C PHE A 283 15.67 -33.10 3.97
N LYS A 284 16.48 -32.79 2.95
CA LYS A 284 17.32 -31.59 2.96
C LYS A 284 16.49 -30.36 2.61
N VAL A 285 16.70 -29.25 3.31
CA VAL A 285 16.00 -27.98 3.06
C VAL A 285 16.21 -27.51 1.62
N LYS A 286 17.43 -27.66 1.08
CA LYS A 286 17.76 -27.32 -0.32
C LYS A 286 16.99 -28.14 -1.36
N ASP A 287 16.53 -29.34 -0.99
CA ASP A 287 15.78 -30.25 -1.85
C ASP A 287 14.25 -30.12 -1.60
N ALA A 288 13.83 -29.20 -0.72
CA ALA A 288 12.43 -28.98 -0.37
C ALA A 288 11.62 -28.44 -1.55
N GLN A 289 10.64 -29.24 -1.96
CA GLN A 289 9.73 -28.96 -3.06
C GLN A 289 8.28 -29.23 -2.64
N ALA A 290 7.48 -28.15 -2.67
CA ALA A 290 6.04 -28.22 -2.42
C ALA A 290 5.36 -29.27 -3.32
N GLY A 291 4.55 -30.15 -2.73
CA GLY A 291 3.84 -31.19 -3.46
C GLY A 291 4.61 -32.49 -3.67
N VAL A 292 5.90 -32.55 -3.27
CA VAL A 292 6.76 -33.73 -3.45
C VAL A 292 7.29 -34.26 -2.12
N ASN A 293 7.99 -33.41 -1.38
CA ASN A 293 8.58 -33.73 -0.08
C ASN A 293 8.40 -32.60 0.93
N TYR A 294 7.71 -31.53 0.55
CA TYR A 294 7.44 -30.37 1.40
C TYR A 294 5.95 -29.98 1.27
N PRO A 295 5.28 -29.53 2.36
CA PRO A 295 3.89 -29.12 2.28
C PRO A 295 3.69 -27.88 1.38
N PRO A 296 2.51 -27.69 0.78
CA PRO A 296 1.36 -28.58 0.80
C PRO A 296 1.48 -29.72 -0.23
N MET A 297 1.12 -30.93 0.17
CA MET A 297 1.13 -32.13 -0.68
C MET A 297 -0.11 -32.26 -1.57
N HIS A 298 -1.23 -31.67 -1.14
CA HIS A 298 -2.51 -31.74 -1.84
C HIS A 298 -3.40 -30.55 -1.47
N PRO A 299 -4.53 -30.33 -2.17
CA PRO A 299 -5.49 -29.31 -1.76
C PRO A 299 -6.02 -29.56 -0.34
N ASN A 300 -6.08 -28.50 0.48
CA ASN A 300 -6.41 -28.53 1.91
C ASN A 300 -5.44 -29.36 2.79
N ASP A 301 -4.18 -29.49 2.36
CA ASP A 301 -3.15 -30.05 3.23
C ASP A 301 -2.96 -29.20 4.49
N ARG A 302 -2.61 -29.87 5.60
CA ARG A 302 -2.38 -29.32 6.95
C ARG A 302 -1.10 -29.90 7.58
N CYS A 303 -0.24 -30.48 6.76
CA CYS A 303 1.06 -30.93 7.22
C CYS A 303 2.00 -29.73 7.42
N THR A 304 3.01 -29.93 8.25
CA THR A 304 4.05 -28.96 8.56
C THR A 304 5.40 -29.66 8.62
N THR A 305 6.43 -28.95 9.04
CA THR A 305 7.77 -29.51 9.21
C THR A 305 8.39 -29.02 10.51
N VAL A 306 9.33 -29.79 11.03
CA VAL A 306 10.21 -29.36 12.12
C VAL A 306 11.66 -29.47 11.65
N GLU A 307 12.50 -28.54 12.08
CA GLU A 307 13.93 -28.63 11.86
C GLU A 307 14.48 -29.95 12.42
N TYR A 308 15.34 -30.62 11.64
CA TYR A 308 16.03 -31.83 12.03
C TYR A 308 17.52 -31.53 12.08
N ASP A 309 18.09 -31.67 13.26
CA ASP A 309 19.53 -31.61 13.46
C ASP A 309 19.98 -32.94 14.09
N PRO A 310 20.68 -33.81 13.33
CA PRO A 310 21.19 -35.07 13.86
C PRO A 310 22.31 -34.89 14.90
N ASP A 311 22.96 -33.72 14.95
CA ASP A 311 24.13 -33.41 15.77
C ASP A 311 23.86 -32.21 16.73
N ASP A 312 22.72 -32.20 17.41
CA ASP A 312 22.32 -31.07 18.28
C ASP A 312 23.30 -30.88 19.47
N ALA A 313 24.17 -29.84 19.41
CA ALA A 313 24.54 -28.92 20.50
C ALA A 313 25.82 -28.09 20.26
N LEU A 314 26.78 -28.51 19.42
CA LEU A 314 28.15 -27.98 19.53
C LEU A 314 28.45 -26.73 18.68
N ASP A 315 27.85 -26.60 17.50
CA ASP A 315 28.15 -25.47 16.59
C ASP A 315 27.39 -24.18 16.96
N TRP A 316 26.21 -24.28 17.58
CA TRP A 316 25.41 -23.12 17.99
C TRP A 316 25.74 -22.62 19.40
N TYR A 317 26.42 -23.43 20.22
CA TYR A 317 26.91 -23.07 21.55
C TYR A 317 27.88 -21.88 21.54
N ASN A 318 28.50 -21.59 20.39
CA ASN A 318 29.54 -20.58 20.24
C ASN A 318 29.09 -19.27 19.56
N SER A 319 27.80 -19.09 19.22
CA SER A 319 27.37 -18.01 18.30
C SER A 319 26.38 -16.97 18.87
N GLY A 320 25.93 -17.07 20.12
CA GLY A 320 24.87 -16.17 20.62
C GLY A 320 24.77 -15.99 22.13
N LYS A 321 23.77 -15.20 22.57
CA LYS A 321 23.43 -15.03 23.99
C LYS A 321 22.50 -16.15 24.44
N PRO A 322 22.67 -16.73 25.64
CA PRO A 322 21.80 -17.79 26.13
C PRO A 322 20.36 -17.29 26.32
N MET A 323 19.39 -18.02 25.78
CA MET A 323 17.97 -17.70 25.86
C MET A 323 17.38 -18.17 27.20
N PRO A 324 16.54 -17.35 27.88
CA PRO A 324 15.84 -17.77 29.09
C PRO A 324 14.93 -18.99 28.84
N LYS A 325 14.84 -19.90 29.82
CA LYS A 325 14.11 -21.18 29.68
C LYS A 325 12.60 -21.05 29.43
N ASP A 326 11.99 -19.97 29.93
CA ASP A 326 10.54 -19.75 29.90
C ASP A 326 10.17 -18.49 29.10
N MET A 327 11.07 -18.03 28.22
CA MET A 327 10.81 -16.84 27.40
C MET A 327 9.57 -17.06 26.54
N THR A 328 8.66 -16.09 26.50
CA THR A 328 7.54 -16.06 25.55
C THR A 328 7.94 -15.41 24.24
N TYR A 329 7.10 -15.55 23.20
CA TYR A 329 7.34 -14.84 21.94
C TYR A 329 7.29 -13.33 22.17
N GLU A 330 6.35 -12.85 22.99
CA GLU A 330 6.20 -11.45 23.34
C GLU A 330 7.44 -10.91 24.10
N GLU A 331 7.99 -11.69 25.02
CA GLU A 331 9.22 -11.32 25.74
C GLU A 331 10.46 -11.32 24.83
N TRP A 332 10.58 -12.31 23.93
CA TRP A 332 11.64 -12.34 22.92
C TRP A 332 11.53 -11.16 21.98
N TYR A 333 10.32 -10.88 21.52
CA TYR A 333 9.98 -9.73 20.71
C TYR A 333 10.40 -8.43 21.42
N ASP A 334 10.02 -8.26 22.69
CA ASP A 334 10.38 -7.11 23.51
C ASP A 334 11.90 -7.00 23.73
N GLN A 335 12.63 -8.12 23.79
CA GLN A 335 14.09 -8.10 23.88
C GLN A 335 14.73 -7.67 22.55
N GLN A 336 14.24 -8.16 21.40
CA GLN A 336 14.69 -7.67 20.09
C GLN A 336 14.43 -6.16 19.98
N VAL A 337 13.29 -5.71 20.48
CA VAL A 337 12.94 -4.30 20.61
C VAL A 337 13.83 -3.55 21.60
N ALA A 338 14.24 -4.13 22.73
CA ALA A 338 15.12 -3.45 23.68
C ALA A 338 16.56 -3.32 23.16
N GLU A 339 17.04 -4.33 22.43
CA GLU A 339 18.39 -4.38 21.87
C GLU A 339 18.52 -3.50 20.61
N HIS A 340 17.45 -3.39 19.81
CA HIS A 340 17.46 -2.68 18.53
C HIS A 340 16.56 -1.44 18.48
N GLY A 341 15.85 -1.12 19.56
CA GLY A 341 15.00 0.07 19.73
C GLY A 341 13.48 -0.22 19.74
N PRO A 342 12.66 0.61 20.45
CA PRO A 342 11.21 0.45 20.57
C PRO A 342 10.50 0.12 19.25
N GLY A 343 9.70 -0.95 19.23
CA GLY A 343 8.95 -1.38 18.06
C GLY A 343 9.82 -1.86 16.89
N TYR A 344 11.07 -2.28 17.10
CA TYR A 344 11.96 -2.81 16.07
C TYR A 344 11.28 -3.80 15.13
N VAL A 345 10.76 -4.93 15.64
CA VAL A 345 10.18 -5.98 14.79
C VAL A 345 8.88 -5.51 14.11
N GLU A 346 8.03 -4.70 14.76
CA GLU A 346 6.88 -4.05 14.12
C GLU A 346 7.32 -3.05 13.05
N THR A 347 8.39 -2.31 13.29
CA THR A 347 8.95 -1.34 12.34
C THR A 347 9.52 -2.08 11.14
N GLU A 348 10.30 -3.14 11.34
CA GLU A 348 10.79 -3.99 10.26
C GLU A 348 9.63 -4.61 9.48
N ARG A 349 8.57 -5.05 10.16
CA ARG A 349 7.34 -5.52 9.52
C ARG A 349 6.63 -4.41 8.73
N GLN A 350 6.51 -3.19 9.29
CA GLN A 350 5.90 -2.04 8.61
C GLN A 350 6.73 -1.55 7.43
N LYS A 351 8.05 -1.55 7.54
CA LYS A 351 8.99 -1.23 6.46
C LYS A 351 8.86 -2.24 5.33
N SER A 352 8.85 -3.53 5.66
CA SER A 352 8.65 -4.62 4.70
C SER A 352 7.25 -4.57 4.07
N TYR A 353 6.22 -4.18 4.82
CA TYR A 353 4.86 -4.05 4.29
C TYR A 353 4.67 -2.83 3.37
N ASN A 354 5.40 -1.73 3.62
CA ASN A 354 5.23 -0.46 2.90
C ASN A 354 6.37 -0.16 1.92
N ILE A 355 7.33 -1.06 1.67
CA ILE A 355 8.52 -0.79 0.85
C ILE A 355 8.15 -0.20 -0.50
N LYS A 356 7.11 -0.71 -1.18
CA LYS A 356 6.72 -0.20 -2.49
C LYS A 356 6.19 1.24 -2.40
N ALA A 357 5.27 1.48 -1.49
CA ALA A 357 4.70 2.81 -1.28
C ALA A 357 5.77 3.81 -0.82
N ASP A 358 6.72 3.34 -0.02
CA ASP A 358 7.85 4.11 0.46
C ASP A 358 8.88 4.36 -0.62
N ALA A 359 9.15 3.42 -1.51
CA ALA A 359 10.02 3.59 -2.67
C ALA A 359 9.45 4.65 -3.62
N GLU A 360 8.14 4.61 -3.89
CA GLU A 360 7.46 5.64 -4.68
C GLU A 360 7.48 7.00 -3.97
N GLN A 361 7.29 7.02 -2.66
CA GLN A 361 7.35 8.25 -1.87
C GLN A 361 8.77 8.82 -1.85
N PHE A 362 9.76 7.96 -1.63
CA PHE A 362 11.17 8.29 -1.64
C PHE A 362 11.58 8.84 -3.00
N ALA A 363 11.19 8.22 -4.12
CA ALA A 363 11.48 8.72 -5.46
C ALA A 363 10.97 10.16 -5.66
N ARG A 364 9.74 10.47 -5.21
CA ARG A 364 9.19 11.83 -5.25
C ARG A 364 9.98 12.81 -4.36
N TYR A 365 10.43 12.34 -3.19
CA TYR A 365 11.21 13.15 -2.26
C TYR A 365 12.62 13.39 -2.79
N ALA A 366 13.28 12.37 -3.33
CA ALA A 366 14.59 12.44 -3.95
C ALA A 366 14.59 13.40 -5.15
N ASP A 367 13.58 13.31 -6.03
CA ASP A 367 13.42 14.22 -7.17
C ASP A 367 13.29 15.69 -6.72
N ARG A 368 12.44 15.96 -5.73
CA ARG A 368 12.20 17.33 -5.26
C ARG A 368 13.32 17.88 -4.38
N LEU A 369 13.83 17.07 -3.46
CA LEU A 369 14.80 17.51 -2.45
C LEU A 369 16.25 17.45 -2.97
N GLY A 370 16.54 16.63 -3.98
CA GLY A 370 17.88 16.48 -4.51
C GLY A 370 18.87 15.99 -3.44
N ALA A 371 19.99 16.70 -3.29
CA ALA A 371 21.03 16.37 -2.31
C ALA A 371 20.57 16.42 -0.84
N ASP A 372 19.44 17.07 -0.56
CA ASP A 372 18.88 17.16 0.80
C ASP A 372 17.92 16.00 1.15
N ALA A 373 17.69 15.06 0.23
CA ALA A 373 16.90 13.86 0.50
C ALA A 373 17.67 12.87 1.38
N PRO A 374 16.99 11.93 2.05
CA PRO A 374 17.67 10.76 2.62
C PRO A 374 18.51 10.03 1.58
N ALA A 375 19.61 9.41 2.02
CA ALA A 375 20.62 8.84 1.10
C ALA A 375 20.07 7.69 0.24
N ASP A 376 19.18 6.88 0.82
CA ASP A 376 18.54 5.74 0.18
C ASP A 376 17.17 5.46 0.82
N LEU A 377 16.50 4.42 0.34
CA LEU A 377 15.18 4.00 0.81
C LEU A 377 15.21 3.55 2.28
N ASP A 378 16.28 2.90 2.74
CA ASP A 378 16.35 2.46 4.13
C ASP A 378 16.51 3.65 5.07
N ALA A 379 17.37 4.62 4.75
CA ALA A 379 17.49 5.87 5.49
C ALA A 379 16.17 6.66 5.52
N PHE A 380 15.42 6.63 4.43
CA PHE A 380 14.09 7.23 4.35
C PHE A 380 13.09 6.52 5.29
N GLN A 381 13.06 5.19 5.28
CA GLN A 381 12.18 4.38 6.12
C GLN A 381 12.56 4.46 7.60
N GLU A 382 13.84 4.41 7.94
CA GLU A 382 14.36 4.64 9.29
C GLU A 382 13.84 5.96 9.85
N MET A 383 14.02 7.07 9.11
CA MET A 383 13.51 8.37 9.51
C MET A 383 11.98 8.36 9.66
N LYS A 384 11.27 7.80 8.69
CA LYS A 384 9.79 7.82 8.65
C LYS A 384 9.14 7.09 9.82
N TYR A 385 9.68 5.92 10.20
CA TYR A 385 9.06 5.06 11.20
C TYR A 385 9.69 5.17 12.60
N ARG A 386 10.95 5.59 12.70
CA ARG A 386 11.66 5.68 13.99
C ARG A 386 11.91 7.09 14.50
N ASP A 387 11.81 8.11 13.63
CA ASP A 387 11.99 9.52 14.03
C ASP A 387 10.82 10.42 13.56
N PRO A 388 9.71 10.46 14.32
CA PRO A 388 8.55 11.29 13.99
C PRO A 388 8.89 12.78 13.85
N THR A 389 9.91 13.26 14.55
CA THR A 389 10.32 14.67 14.53
C THR A 389 11.09 14.99 13.26
N ALA A 390 12.10 14.20 12.90
CA ALA A 390 12.82 14.34 11.64
C ALA A 390 11.89 14.15 10.44
N TRP A 391 10.96 13.18 10.51
CA TRP A 391 9.95 12.98 9.48
C TRP A 391 9.02 14.19 9.30
N ALA A 392 8.57 14.80 10.40
CA ALA A 392 7.76 16.02 10.34
C ALA A 392 8.52 17.20 9.73
N ASP A 393 9.82 17.32 10.02
CA ASP A 393 10.66 18.35 9.45
C ASP A 393 10.94 18.13 7.94
N LEU A 394 11.26 16.90 7.53
CA LEU A 394 11.45 16.54 6.12
C LEU A 394 10.18 16.82 5.29
N LYS A 395 8.99 16.44 5.80
CA LYS A 395 7.70 16.77 5.17
C LYS A 395 7.51 18.28 5.01
N SER A 396 7.89 19.05 6.03
CA SER A 396 7.76 20.50 6.02
C SER A 396 8.70 21.13 4.98
N PHE A 397 9.92 20.61 4.87
CA PHE A 397 10.89 21.05 3.86
C PHE A 397 10.48 20.66 2.44
N TYR A 398 10.00 19.44 2.23
CA TYR A 398 9.44 18.99 0.95
C TYR A 398 8.29 19.88 0.47
N SER A 399 7.42 20.31 1.39
CA SER A 399 6.35 21.27 1.10
C SER A 399 6.88 22.66 0.78
N TYR A 400 7.91 23.11 1.50
CA TYR A 400 8.57 24.39 1.27
C TYR A 400 9.21 24.46 -0.11
N LYS A 401 9.99 23.45 -0.50
CA LYS A 401 10.65 23.35 -1.80
C LYS A 401 9.66 23.26 -2.96
N GLY A 402 8.46 22.73 -2.71
CA GLY A 402 7.35 22.81 -3.67
C GLY A 402 6.88 24.24 -3.98
N ARG A 403 7.10 25.20 -3.08
CA ARG A 403 6.79 26.64 -3.27
C ARG A 403 8.03 27.46 -3.65
N VAL A 404 9.21 27.02 -3.21
CA VAL A 404 10.50 27.68 -3.41
C VAL A 404 11.51 26.63 -3.90
N PRO A 405 11.47 26.23 -5.19
CA PRO A 405 12.27 25.12 -5.72
C PRO A 405 13.78 25.29 -5.54
N GLU A 406 14.26 26.52 -5.56
CA GLU A 406 15.67 26.88 -5.43
C GLU A 406 16.19 26.85 -3.98
N ALA A 407 15.30 26.70 -2.98
CA ALA A 407 15.70 26.75 -1.57
C ALA A 407 16.56 25.55 -1.17
N ALA A 408 17.68 25.83 -0.50
CA ALA A 408 18.51 24.86 0.19
C ALA A 408 18.03 24.60 1.61
N ARG A 409 18.65 23.64 2.29
CA ARG A 409 18.34 23.29 3.68
C ARG A 409 18.54 24.46 4.66
N ASP A 410 19.57 25.27 4.43
CA ASP A 410 19.85 26.45 5.25
C ASP A 410 18.79 27.54 5.07
N ASP A 411 18.30 27.74 3.85
CA ASP A 411 17.19 28.66 3.56
C ASP A 411 15.92 28.26 4.29
N PHE A 412 15.62 26.96 4.33
CA PHE A 412 14.47 26.45 5.06
C PHE A 412 14.62 26.62 6.58
N THR A 413 15.82 26.42 7.10
CA THR A 413 16.15 26.64 8.51
C THR A 413 15.95 28.11 8.88
N LEU A 414 16.42 29.02 8.02
CA LEU A 414 16.22 30.45 8.18
C LEU A 414 14.74 30.85 8.06
N TYR A 415 14.02 30.29 7.08
CA TYR A 415 12.57 30.49 6.93
C TYR A 415 11.80 30.14 8.21
N LYS A 416 12.12 29.02 8.87
CA LYS A 416 11.49 28.63 10.14
C LYS A 416 11.76 29.67 11.23
N LYS A 417 13.02 30.07 11.42
CA LYS A 417 13.40 31.11 12.39
C LYS A 417 12.62 32.41 12.18
N ILE A 418 12.53 32.88 10.93
CA ILE A 418 11.79 34.11 10.59
C ILE A 418 10.29 33.93 10.88
N ARG A 419 9.71 32.79 10.51
CA ARG A 419 8.29 32.51 10.76
C ARG A 419 7.95 32.48 12.26
N ASP A 420 8.85 31.95 13.08
CA ASP A 420 8.64 31.79 14.52
C ASP A 420 8.62 33.14 15.28
N THR A 421 9.10 34.22 14.66
CA THR A 421 8.94 35.59 15.20
C THR A 421 7.50 36.10 15.18
N GLY A 422 6.60 35.43 14.46
CA GLY A 422 5.21 35.86 14.29
C GLY A 422 5.03 37.00 13.28
N ILE A 423 6.05 37.30 12.47
CA ILE A 423 5.94 38.34 11.44
C ILE A 423 4.79 38.07 10.47
N TYR A 424 3.89 39.04 10.32
CA TYR A 424 2.72 38.90 9.45
C TYR A 424 3.13 38.92 7.97
N GLY A 425 2.59 37.98 7.20
CA GLY A 425 2.83 37.84 5.76
C GLY A 425 3.29 36.44 5.36
N THR A 426 3.41 36.20 4.06
CA THR A 426 3.97 34.94 3.55
C THR A 426 5.48 35.11 3.41
N VAL A 427 6.24 34.49 4.33
CA VAL A 427 7.71 34.47 4.32
C VAL A 427 8.25 33.60 3.20
N ARG A 428 9.26 34.12 2.49
CA ARG A 428 10.03 33.42 1.46
C ARG A 428 11.54 33.65 1.64
N VAL A 429 12.30 32.56 1.61
CA VAL A 429 13.77 32.44 1.70
C VAL A 429 14.23 31.36 0.69
N PRO A 430 15.07 31.66 -0.31
CA PRO A 430 15.57 32.98 -0.67
C PRO A 430 14.43 33.97 -1.04
N PRO A 431 14.69 35.29 -1.06
CA PRO A 431 13.68 36.29 -1.44
C PRO A 431 13.13 36.02 -2.85
N GLU A 432 11.91 36.50 -3.10
CA GLU A 432 11.23 36.34 -4.40
C GLU A 432 12.08 36.97 -5.52
N PRO A 433 12.42 36.24 -6.60
CA PRO A 433 13.24 36.81 -7.67
C PRO A 433 12.53 38.00 -8.33
N VAL A 434 13.24 39.12 -8.46
CA VAL A 434 12.76 40.30 -9.17
C VAL A 434 13.92 41.00 -9.86
N ASP A 435 13.69 41.50 -11.07
CA ASP A 435 14.66 42.39 -11.72
C ASP A 435 14.56 43.78 -11.10
N ALA A 436 15.45 44.08 -10.16
CA ALA A 436 15.48 45.35 -9.46
C ALA A 436 15.64 46.54 -10.42
N ALA A 437 16.24 46.37 -11.61
CA ALA A 437 16.41 47.42 -12.61
C ALA A 437 15.08 47.83 -13.27
N SER A 438 14.09 46.94 -13.30
CA SER A 438 12.76 47.19 -13.88
C SER A 438 11.82 47.99 -12.98
N LEU A 439 12.16 48.14 -11.69
CA LEU A 439 11.34 48.84 -10.71
C LEU A 439 11.59 50.36 -10.75
N TRP A 440 10.70 51.18 -10.20
CA TRP A 440 10.93 52.63 -10.04
C TRP A 440 10.46 53.11 -8.65
N LEU A 441 11.12 54.11 -8.07
CA LEU A 441 10.80 54.59 -6.72
C LEU A 441 9.76 55.71 -6.73
N ASN A 442 8.70 55.56 -5.95
CA ASN A 442 7.79 56.66 -5.67
C ASN A 442 8.38 57.56 -4.56
N ALA A 443 9.24 58.49 -4.98
CA ALA A 443 9.97 59.38 -4.07
C ALA A 443 9.06 60.28 -3.22
N GLU A 444 7.90 60.69 -3.76
CA GLU A 444 6.89 61.48 -3.04
C GLU A 444 6.31 60.66 -1.87
N HIS A 445 5.89 59.43 -2.14
CA HIS A 445 5.35 58.56 -1.10
C HIS A 445 6.38 58.19 -0.02
N VAL A 446 7.66 58.01 -0.39
CA VAL A 446 8.76 57.77 0.56
C VAL A 446 8.96 58.97 1.50
N ALA A 447 8.96 60.19 0.94
CA ALA A 447 9.13 61.43 1.69
C ALA A 447 7.95 61.71 2.63
N ASP A 448 6.72 61.47 2.17
CA ASP A 448 5.49 61.65 2.96
C ASP A 448 5.45 60.77 4.23
N HIS A 449 6.14 59.63 4.21
CA HIS A 449 6.24 58.72 5.35
C HIS A 449 7.49 58.97 6.22
N GLY A 450 8.25 60.03 5.95
CA GLY A 450 9.43 60.43 6.73
C GLY A 450 10.65 59.51 6.52
N HIS A 451 10.73 58.85 5.36
CA HIS A 451 11.88 58.03 4.98
C HIS A 451 12.83 58.81 4.05
N SER A 452 14.10 58.39 4.00
CA SER A 452 15.17 59.08 3.26
C SER A 452 15.94 58.18 2.29
N ALA A 453 15.39 57.00 1.98
CA ALA A 453 16.03 56.07 1.04
C ALA A 453 15.96 56.61 -0.39
N THR A 454 17.12 56.67 -1.05
CA THR A 454 17.21 56.99 -2.48
C THR A 454 16.78 55.79 -3.34
N GLU A 455 16.51 56.03 -4.62
CA GLU A 455 16.16 54.95 -5.56
C GLU A 455 17.29 53.91 -5.72
N ALA A 456 18.55 54.36 -5.74
CA ALA A 456 19.70 53.46 -5.78
C ALA A 456 19.80 52.59 -4.52
N GLU A 457 19.60 53.17 -3.34
CA GLU A 457 19.57 52.42 -2.07
C GLU A 457 18.40 51.44 -2.03
N ALA A 458 17.21 51.85 -2.48
CA ALA A 458 16.03 50.98 -2.51
C ALA A 458 16.22 49.75 -3.41
N ARG A 459 16.84 49.93 -4.59
CA ARG A 459 17.21 48.80 -5.47
C ARG A 459 18.28 47.92 -4.82
N SER A 460 19.29 48.51 -4.20
CA SER A 460 20.33 47.77 -3.46
C SER A 460 19.75 46.92 -2.33
N PHE A 461 18.72 47.39 -1.62
CA PHE A 461 18.04 46.59 -0.58
C PHE A 461 17.30 45.37 -1.14
N ILE A 462 16.81 45.45 -2.38
CA ILE A 462 16.14 44.34 -3.06
C ILE A 462 17.18 43.32 -3.53
N GLU A 463 18.27 43.77 -4.14
CA GLU A 463 19.35 42.92 -4.66
C GLU A 463 20.09 42.17 -3.54
N SER A 464 20.26 42.81 -2.38
CA SER A 464 20.90 42.23 -1.20
C SER A 464 19.91 41.65 -0.18
N ALA A 465 18.65 41.43 -0.59
CA ALA A 465 17.62 40.94 0.30
C ALA A 465 17.95 39.55 0.84
N ILE A 466 17.66 39.35 2.13
CA ILE A 466 17.82 38.07 2.84
C ILE A 466 16.52 37.26 2.75
N PHE A 467 15.38 37.94 2.80
CA PHE A 467 14.06 37.32 2.66
C PHE A 467 13.05 38.30 2.07
N SER A 468 11.94 37.77 1.58
CA SER A 468 10.79 38.58 1.17
C SER A 468 9.51 38.20 1.91
N LEU A 469 8.59 39.17 2.01
CA LEU A 469 7.24 38.97 2.55
C LEU A 469 6.20 39.37 1.53
N LYS A 470 5.33 38.43 1.18
CA LYS A 470 4.13 38.75 0.41
C LYS A 470 2.98 39.10 1.35
N ARG A 471 2.38 40.27 1.15
CA ARG A 471 1.28 40.79 1.98
C ARG A 471 0.14 41.29 1.10
N LYS A 472 -1.09 40.95 1.49
CA LYS A 472 -2.30 41.52 0.89
C LYS A 472 -2.75 42.69 1.75
N HIS A 473 -2.80 43.86 1.14
CA HIS A 473 -3.32 45.06 1.77
C HIS A 473 -4.86 45.01 1.80
N TRP A 474 -5.48 45.71 2.74
CA TRP A 474 -6.95 45.73 2.90
C TRP A 474 -7.66 46.32 1.68
N THR A 475 -6.97 47.14 0.88
CA THR A 475 -7.45 47.66 -0.42
C THR A 475 -7.47 46.61 -1.54
N GLY A 476 -7.00 45.39 -1.28
CA GLY A 476 -6.89 44.32 -2.27
C GLY A 476 -5.54 44.28 -3.02
N MET A 477 -4.71 45.32 -2.87
CA MET A 477 -3.36 45.38 -3.45
C MET A 477 -2.43 44.35 -2.80
N THR A 478 -1.48 43.82 -3.59
CA THR A 478 -0.48 42.87 -3.09
C THR A 478 0.90 43.48 -3.17
N PHE A 479 1.61 43.42 -2.05
CA PHE A 479 2.97 43.91 -1.93
C PHE A 479 3.93 42.76 -1.69
N THR A 480 5.13 42.89 -2.27
CA THR A 480 6.29 42.05 -1.96
C THR A 480 7.33 42.94 -1.30
N ASN A 481 7.60 42.67 -0.03
CA ASN A 481 8.52 43.46 0.77
C ASN A 481 9.86 42.73 0.86
N TYR A 482 10.93 43.39 0.47
CA TYR A 482 12.29 42.88 0.49
C TYR A 482 13.04 43.46 1.68
N TYR A 483 13.74 42.60 2.43
CA TYR A 483 14.48 43.01 3.62
C TYR A 483 15.94 42.58 3.50
N SER A 484 16.85 43.54 3.56
CA SER A 484 18.31 43.36 3.59
C SER A 484 18.88 43.84 4.91
N ALA A 485 20.15 43.53 5.20
CA ALA A 485 20.82 44.02 6.41
C ALA A 485 20.79 45.56 6.54
N ASP A 486 20.80 46.27 5.42
CA ASP A 486 20.95 47.73 5.34
C ASP A 486 19.63 48.50 5.24
N GLY A 487 18.54 47.83 4.86
CA GLY A 487 17.23 48.45 4.69
C GLY A 487 16.18 47.53 4.06
N ALA A 488 14.98 48.08 3.86
CA ALA A 488 13.85 47.36 3.27
C ALA A 488 13.17 48.18 2.17
N ALA A 489 12.60 47.49 1.18
CA ALA A 489 11.89 48.08 0.05
C ALA A 489 10.57 47.33 -0.20
N TYR A 490 9.47 48.06 -0.33
CA TYR A 490 8.12 47.51 -0.47
C TYR A 490 7.65 47.73 -1.90
N VAL A 491 7.51 46.64 -2.66
CA VAL A 491 7.16 46.66 -4.07
C VAL A 491 5.68 46.36 -4.24
N LEU A 492 4.96 47.24 -4.94
CA LEU A 492 3.59 46.99 -5.37
C LEU A 492 3.61 46.14 -6.65
N ASN A 493 3.10 44.91 -6.57
CA ASN A 493 3.24 43.92 -7.66
C ASN A 493 2.52 44.31 -8.96
N ALA A 494 1.51 45.19 -8.92
CA ALA A 494 0.72 45.56 -10.09
C ALA A 494 1.47 46.54 -11.02
N ASP A 495 2.29 47.42 -10.44
CA ASP A 495 2.82 48.61 -11.13
C ASP A 495 4.36 48.64 -11.18
N ASN A 496 5.03 47.56 -10.72
CA ASN A 496 6.49 47.49 -10.57
C ASN A 496 7.07 48.71 -9.82
N GLU A 497 6.30 49.23 -8.89
CA GLU A 497 6.61 50.45 -8.14
C GLU A 497 7.18 50.08 -6.77
N ILE A 498 8.33 50.65 -6.42
CA ILE A 498 8.80 50.68 -5.05
C ILE A 498 8.01 51.78 -4.33
N ARG A 499 6.94 51.37 -3.66
CA ARG A 499 5.99 52.28 -3.01
C ARG A 499 6.63 52.96 -1.79
N THR A 500 7.44 52.23 -1.03
CA THR A 500 8.20 52.80 0.08
C THR A 500 9.52 52.04 0.29
N ALA A 501 10.53 52.72 0.81
CA ALA A 501 11.80 52.14 1.20
C ALA A 501 12.36 52.88 2.42
N PHE A 502 13.01 52.16 3.33
CA PHE A 502 13.54 52.72 4.56
C PHE A 502 14.80 52.00 5.02
N LYS A 503 15.67 52.76 5.70
CA LYS A 503 16.98 52.30 6.17
C LYS A 503 16.85 51.48 7.46
N ARG A 504 17.89 50.71 7.76
CA ARG A 504 17.97 49.81 8.93
C ARG A 504 17.63 50.47 10.26
N ASP A 505 18.06 51.70 10.49
CA ASP A 505 17.80 52.46 11.73
C ASP A 505 16.30 52.75 11.94
N GLN A 506 15.49 52.59 10.90
CA GLN A 506 14.05 52.75 10.92
C GLN A 506 13.29 51.43 11.15
N PHE A 507 13.97 50.29 11.31
CA PHE A 507 13.34 49.01 11.63
C PHE A 507 12.69 49.03 13.02
N LYS A 508 11.42 48.62 13.09
CA LYS A 508 10.60 48.62 14.31
C LYS A 508 9.75 47.36 14.43
N GLY A 509 9.36 47.00 15.65
CA GLY A 509 8.49 45.87 15.96
C GLY A 509 9.02 44.55 15.38
N ALA A 510 8.12 43.72 14.84
CA ALA A 510 8.44 42.38 14.32
C ALA A 510 9.55 42.36 13.25
N VAL A 511 9.75 43.44 12.49
CA VAL A 511 10.86 43.52 11.51
C VAL A 511 12.20 43.60 12.23
N LYS A 512 12.27 44.37 13.32
CA LYS A 512 13.48 44.46 14.15
C LYS A 512 13.78 43.11 14.80
N ASP A 513 12.76 42.44 15.34
CA ASP A 513 12.90 41.12 15.97
C ASP A 513 13.42 40.07 14.96
N VAL A 514 12.92 40.10 13.72
CA VAL A 514 13.43 39.24 12.64
C VAL A 514 14.90 39.51 12.33
N MET A 515 15.31 40.78 12.21
CA MET A 515 16.72 41.10 11.92
C MET A 515 17.65 40.73 13.07
N GLU A 516 17.22 40.88 14.32
CA GLU A 516 17.96 40.41 15.49
C GLU A 516 18.13 38.87 15.46
N VAL A 517 17.08 38.11 15.08
CA VAL A 517 17.17 36.64 14.92
C VAL A 517 18.14 36.25 13.80
N ILE A 518 18.16 37.01 12.70
CA ILE A 518 19.09 36.78 11.58
C ILE A 518 20.54 37.07 11.99
N GLU A 519 20.78 38.11 12.77
CA GLU A 519 22.12 38.53 13.20
C GLU A 519 22.70 37.69 14.32
N ASN A 520 21.88 37.32 15.31
CA ASN A 520 22.31 36.50 16.44
C ASN A 520 22.46 35.02 16.09
N GLY A 521 21.98 34.60 14.92
CA GLY A 521 21.97 33.22 14.45
C GLY A 521 22.89 32.93 13.26
N LYS A 522 23.80 33.85 12.92
CA LYS A 522 24.89 33.67 11.95
C LYS A 522 26.13 33.07 12.59
#